data_AF-A0A6L3A5K0-F1
#
_entry.id   AF-A0A6L3A5K0-F1
#
_cell.length_a   1.000
_cell.length_b   1.000
_cell.length_c   1.000
_cell.angle_alpha   90.00
_cell.angle_beta   90.00
_cell.angle_gamma   90.00
#
_symmetry.space_group_name_H-M   'P 1'
#
loop_
_entity.id
_entity.type
_entity.pdbx_description
1 polymer ?
#
loop_
_entity_poly.entity_id
_entity_poly.type
_entity_poly.pdbx_seq_one_letter_code
_entity_poly.pdbx_strand_id
1 'polypeptide(L)'
;MNQAFHKPFIRAARRFPAYLSAFVVFGLAIAACRREPVKPGRDESVSPTGGSPAPRAELVFPATLRVEDETVNAFLEQAMQVTTSGDYDAFRTLWVAVDEPFARDQFDRGWQSLIRLRIEVLQKIRDPVDQGILYGLYAVAELDPEALPTGEEPQRRVVLELRREAEGWKFANAREDVRKAVIELHHRANSEEEVAAKPAP
;
A
#
# COMPACT_ATOMS: atom_id res chain seq x y z
N MET A 1 47.84 -1.09 13.84
CA MET A 1 48.49 -0.77 12.56
C MET A 1 47.88 -1.64 11.46
N ASN A 2 46.97 -1.07 10.67
CA ASN A 2 46.84 -1.38 9.24
C ASN A 2 45.95 -0.33 8.58
N GLN A 3 46.27 -0.06 7.33
CA GLN A 3 46.20 1.26 6.70
C GLN A 3 44.80 1.71 6.28
N ALA A 4 44.67 3.03 6.30
CA ALA A 4 43.56 3.80 5.76
C ALA A 4 43.42 3.63 4.24
N PHE A 5 42.18 3.52 3.77
CA PHE A 5 41.81 3.78 2.39
C PHE A 5 40.94 5.04 2.35
N HIS A 6 41.61 6.18 2.21
CA HIS A 6 41.00 7.42 1.73
C HIS A 6 40.75 7.28 0.23
N LYS A 7 39.49 7.35 -0.20
CA LYS A 7 39.14 7.71 -1.58
C LYS A 7 38.57 9.14 -1.57
N PRO A 8 39.19 10.09 -2.28
CA PRO A 8 38.63 11.42 -2.49
C PRO A 8 38.02 11.53 -3.91
N PHE A 9 37.19 12.56 -4.11
CA PHE A 9 36.69 13.06 -5.41
C PHE A 9 35.64 12.16 -6.12
N ILE A 10 34.51 12.65 -6.64
CA ILE A 10 34.33 13.81 -7.55
C ILE A 10 32.95 14.47 -7.30
N ARG A 11 32.94 15.80 -7.12
CA ARG A 11 31.77 16.67 -7.28
C ARG A 11 31.37 16.69 -8.76
N ALA A 12 30.19 16.17 -9.11
CA ALA A 12 29.59 16.42 -10.42
C ALA A 12 28.50 17.50 -10.27
N ALA A 13 28.91 18.75 -10.46
CA ALA A 13 27.99 19.85 -10.72
C ALA A 13 27.37 19.62 -12.10
N ARG A 14 26.10 19.20 -12.17
CA ARG A 14 25.32 19.23 -13.42
C ARG A 14 24.52 20.52 -13.47
N ARG A 15 24.95 21.35 -14.41
CA ARG A 15 24.35 22.61 -14.84
C ARG A 15 22.95 22.37 -15.41
N PHE A 16 22.07 23.30 -15.10
CA PHE A 16 20.77 23.57 -15.72
C PHE A 16 20.78 23.45 -17.26
N PRO A 17 19.67 22.97 -17.83
CA PRO A 17 19.07 23.64 -18.97
C PRO A 17 17.83 24.41 -18.51
N ALA A 18 17.92 25.74 -18.60
CA ALA A 18 16.77 26.63 -18.57
C ALA A 18 15.92 26.37 -19.82
N TYR A 19 14.80 25.66 -19.65
CA TYR A 19 13.76 25.63 -20.69
C TYR A 19 12.83 26.82 -20.49
N LEU A 20 13.26 27.94 -21.06
CA LEU A 20 12.39 28.94 -21.65
C LEU A 20 11.74 28.27 -22.87
N SER A 21 10.41 28.09 -22.91
CA SER A 21 9.63 28.14 -24.15
C SER A 21 8.13 28.06 -23.91
N ALA A 22 7.46 29.07 -24.45
CA ALA A 22 6.11 29.06 -25.00
C ALA A 22 4.93 28.93 -24.02
N PHE A 23 4.49 30.10 -23.57
CA PHE A 23 3.06 30.41 -23.45
C PHE A 23 2.31 29.94 -24.71
N VAL A 24 1.51 28.88 -24.58
CA VAL A 24 0.41 28.62 -25.52
C VAL A 24 -0.85 29.18 -24.87
N VAL A 25 -1.23 30.36 -25.35
CA VAL A 25 -2.56 30.94 -25.16
C VAL A 25 -3.54 30.04 -25.91
N PHE A 26 -4.11 29.06 -25.22
CA PHE A 26 -5.26 28.33 -25.76
C PHE A 26 -6.51 29.19 -25.55
N GLY A 27 -6.97 29.75 -26.66
CA GLY A 27 -8.15 30.59 -26.73
C GLY A 27 -9.38 29.88 -26.21
N LEU A 28 -10.16 30.63 -25.41
CA LEU A 28 -11.57 30.43 -25.18
C LEU A 28 -12.29 30.19 -26.52
N ALA A 29 -12.64 28.92 -26.80
CA ALA A 29 -13.76 28.61 -27.66
C ALA A 29 -14.95 28.31 -26.74
N ILE A 30 -15.73 29.34 -26.43
CA ILE A 30 -17.07 29.20 -25.86
C ILE A 30 -17.93 28.55 -26.94
N ALA A 31 -17.89 27.23 -27.03
CA ALA A 31 -18.87 26.47 -27.78
C ALA A 31 -20.19 26.52 -26.99
N ALA A 32 -21.10 27.36 -27.47
CA ALA A 32 -22.48 27.41 -27.03
C ALA A 32 -23.16 26.07 -27.38
N CYS A 33 -23.03 25.09 -26.49
CA CYS A 33 -23.78 23.85 -26.58
C CYS A 33 -25.25 24.13 -26.23
N ARG A 34 -26.06 24.08 -27.29
CA ARG A 34 -27.52 24.09 -27.31
C ARG A 34 -28.05 23.08 -26.29
N ARG A 35 -28.68 23.58 -25.23
CA ARG A 35 -29.32 22.78 -24.17
C ARG A 35 -30.63 22.20 -24.73
N GLU A 36 -30.63 20.92 -25.08
CA GLU A 36 -31.86 20.21 -25.39
C GLU A 36 -32.70 19.99 -24.11
N PRO A 37 -34.03 20.11 -24.19
CA PRO A 37 -34.92 19.84 -23.06
C PRO A 37 -34.96 18.33 -22.78
N VAL A 38 -34.32 17.94 -21.68
CA VAL A 38 -34.40 16.58 -21.13
C VAL A 38 -35.84 16.30 -20.69
N LYS A 39 -36.45 15.28 -21.30
CA LYS A 39 -37.76 14.74 -20.88
C LYS A 39 -37.67 14.25 -19.44
N PRO A 40 -38.65 14.55 -18.57
CA PRO A 40 -38.75 13.94 -17.24
C PRO A 40 -39.15 12.47 -17.40
N GLY A 41 -38.15 11.62 -17.63
CA GLY A 41 -38.29 10.18 -17.65
C GLY A 41 -38.21 9.64 -16.23
N ARG A 42 -39.38 9.46 -15.63
CA ARG A 42 -39.74 8.42 -14.65
C ARG A 42 -38.62 8.00 -13.70
N ASP A 43 -38.69 8.52 -12.47
CA ASP A 43 -38.05 7.97 -11.28
C ASP A 43 -38.38 6.47 -11.15
N GLU A 44 -37.48 5.62 -11.62
CA GLU A 44 -37.34 4.26 -11.13
C GLU A 44 -36.14 4.24 -10.20
N SER A 45 -36.35 4.82 -9.02
CA SER A 45 -35.43 4.72 -7.88
C SER A 45 -35.46 3.29 -7.36
N VAL A 46 -34.84 2.37 -8.09
CA VAL A 46 -34.40 1.09 -7.54
C VAL A 46 -33.18 1.41 -6.68
N SER A 47 -33.42 1.87 -5.46
CA SER A 47 -32.40 1.85 -4.43
C SER A 47 -32.01 0.38 -4.25
N PRO A 48 -30.79 -0.06 -4.60
CA PRO A 48 -30.33 -1.32 -4.10
C PRO A 48 -30.11 -1.07 -2.61
N THR A 49 -31.09 -1.47 -1.80
CA THR A 49 -30.89 -1.78 -0.38
C THR A 49 -30.03 -3.04 -0.33
N GLY A 50 -28.80 -2.95 -0.85
CA GLY A 50 -27.78 -3.97 -0.73
C GLY A 50 -27.23 -3.83 0.66
N GLY A 51 -27.76 -4.63 1.60
CA GLY A 51 -27.19 -4.76 2.92
C GLY A 51 -25.68 -4.93 2.76
N SER A 52 -24.91 -4.09 3.45
CA SER A 52 -23.46 -4.12 3.41
C SER A 52 -23.05 -5.57 3.65
N PRO A 53 -22.54 -6.30 2.62
CA PRO A 53 -22.21 -7.70 2.78
C PRO A 53 -21.23 -7.78 3.95
N ALA A 54 -21.46 -8.74 4.86
CA ALA A 54 -20.55 -9.00 5.97
C ALA A 54 -19.10 -8.98 5.45
N PRO A 55 -18.13 -8.44 6.22
CA PRO A 55 -16.75 -8.38 5.78
C PRO A 55 -16.32 -9.79 5.37
N ARG A 56 -15.97 -9.96 4.09
CA ARG A 56 -15.67 -11.27 3.49
C ARG A 56 -14.38 -11.87 4.04
N ALA A 57 -13.50 -11.04 4.60
CA ALA A 57 -12.19 -11.43 5.07
C ALA A 57 -11.98 -11.11 6.56
N GLU A 58 -11.23 -11.96 7.24
CA GLU A 58 -10.74 -11.72 8.59
C GLU A 58 -9.55 -10.74 8.56
N LEU A 59 -9.62 -9.67 9.36
CA LEU A 59 -8.56 -8.67 9.48
C LEU A 59 -7.81 -8.85 10.80
N VAL A 60 -6.53 -9.19 10.73
CA VAL A 60 -5.70 -9.47 11.90
C VAL A 60 -4.54 -8.47 11.98
N PHE A 61 -4.66 -7.50 12.88
CA PHE A 61 -3.55 -6.62 13.28
C PHE A 61 -3.26 -6.82 14.78
N PRO A 62 -2.31 -7.70 15.14
CA PRO A 62 -2.01 -8.04 16.52
C PRO A 62 -1.62 -6.82 17.36
N ALA A 63 -2.13 -6.74 18.59
CA ALA A 63 -1.81 -5.65 19.52
C ALA A 63 -0.30 -5.56 19.82
N THR A 64 0.41 -6.69 19.79
CA THR A 64 1.87 -6.76 19.99
C THR A 64 2.68 -6.12 18.87
N LEU A 65 2.08 -5.91 17.68
CA LEU A 65 2.72 -5.27 16.54
C LEU A 65 2.37 -3.78 16.40
N ARG A 66 1.49 -3.25 17.27
CA ARG A 66 1.19 -1.81 17.29
C ARG A 66 2.43 -1.03 17.72
N VAL A 67 2.59 0.15 17.15
CA VAL A 67 3.70 1.06 17.45
C VAL A 67 3.23 2.22 18.31
N GLU A 68 4.15 2.91 18.98
CA GLU A 68 3.84 4.08 19.82
C GLU A 68 3.17 5.23 19.03
N ASP A 69 3.46 5.34 17.72
CA ASP A 69 2.81 6.32 16.86
C ASP A 69 1.39 5.85 16.49
N GLU A 70 0.40 6.33 17.24
CA GLU A 70 -1.01 5.99 17.01
C GLU A 70 -1.52 6.37 15.62
N THR A 71 -0.90 7.34 14.95
CA THR A 71 -1.32 7.72 13.59
C THR A 71 -0.95 6.64 12.56
N VAL A 72 0.08 5.85 12.83
CA VAL A 72 0.44 4.66 12.01
C VAL A 72 -0.57 3.55 12.24
N ASN A 73 -0.91 3.29 13.51
CA ASN A 73 -1.87 2.24 13.87
C ASN A 73 -3.24 2.51 13.23
N ALA A 74 -3.75 3.75 13.38
CA ALA A 74 -5.02 4.17 12.80
C ALA A 74 -5.00 4.09 11.25
N PHE A 75 -3.89 4.48 10.62
CA PHE A 75 -3.74 4.35 9.17
C PHE A 75 -3.81 2.89 8.71
N LEU A 76 -3.11 1.97 9.39
CA LEU A 76 -3.13 0.55 9.03
C LEU A 76 -4.51 -0.07 9.20
N GLU A 77 -5.23 0.25 10.29
CA GLU A 77 -6.61 -0.20 10.49
C GLU A 77 -7.53 0.29 9.37
N GLN A 78 -7.46 1.58 9.03
CA GLN A 78 -8.22 2.15 7.92
C GLN A 78 -7.84 1.50 6.59
N ALA A 79 -6.55 1.30 6.34
CA ALA A 79 -6.05 0.72 5.11
C ALA A 79 -6.52 -0.74 4.92
N MET A 80 -6.52 -1.53 6.00
CA MET A 80 -7.07 -2.89 5.98
C MET A 80 -8.57 -2.86 5.68
N GLN A 81 -9.34 -1.98 6.32
CA GLN A 81 -10.77 -1.83 6.07
C GLN A 81 -11.07 -1.44 4.62
N VAL A 82 -10.36 -0.45 4.07
CA VAL A 82 -10.48 0.01 2.67
C VAL A 82 -10.10 -1.09 1.69
N THR A 83 -9.02 -1.83 1.96
CA THR A 83 -8.64 -2.99 1.14
C THR A 83 -9.78 -4.00 1.09
N THR A 84 -10.57 -4.09 2.17
CA THR A 84 -11.70 -5.00 2.30
C THR A 84 -13.09 -4.45 2.05
N SER A 85 -13.21 -3.23 1.55
CA SER A 85 -14.49 -2.72 1.08
C SER A 85 -14.73 -3.04 -0.40
N GLY A 86 -13.67 -3.39 -1.15
CA GLY A 86 -13.71 -3.49 -2.60
C GLY A 86 -13.75 -2.13 -3.32
N ASP A 87 -13.59 -1.02 -2.59
CA ASP A 87 -13.51 0.31 -3.16
C ASP A 87 -12.08 0.59 -3.68
N TYR A 88 -11.86 0.30 -4.96
CA TYR A 88 -10.57 0.54 -5.61
C TYR A 88 -10.16 2.02 -5.59
N ASP A 89 -11.12 2.95 -5.67
CA ASP A 89 -10.81 4.38 -5.68
C ASP A 89 -10.30 4.83 -4.31
N ALA A 90 -10.92 4.36 -3.23
CA ALA A 90 -10.39 4.57 -1.89
C ALA A 90 -9.03 3.87 -1.72
N PHE A 91 -8.88 2.63 -2.20
CA PHE A 91 -7.64 1.87 -2.11
C PHE A 91 -6.45 2.58 -2.77
N ARG A 92 -6.60 3.09 -4.00
CA ARG A 92 -5.51 3.81 -4.67
C ARG A 92 -5.12 5.10 -3.96
N THR A 93 -6.02 5.71 -3.18
CA THR A 93 -5.67 6.90 -2.38
C THR A 93 -4.74 6.59 -1.21
N LEU A 94 -4.61 5.31 -0.81
CA LEU A 94 -3.69 4.89 0.25
C LEU A 94 -2.22 4.92 -0.18
N TRP A 95 -1.94 5.01 -1.48
CA TRP A 95 -0.59 4.94 -2.02
C TRP A 95 0.03 6.33 -2.19
N VAL A 96 1.36 6.40 -2.11
CA VAL A 96 2.12 7.61 -2.44
C VAL A 96 1.91 7.95 -3.92
N ALA A 97 1.93 9.24 -4.26
CA ALA A 97 1.63 9.69 -5.61
C ALA A 97 2.61 9.18 -6.69
N VAL A 98 3.82 8.77 -6.28
CA VAL A 98 4.88 8.31 -7.19
C VAL A 98 4.82 6.81 -7.50
N ASP A 99 4.08 6.04 -6.70
CA ASP A 99 3.98 4.59 -6.86
C ASP A 99 2.58 4.23 -7.37
N GLU A 100 2.55 3.38 -8.39
CA GLU A 100 1.29 2.86 -8.89
C GLU A 100 0.84 1.69 -8.02
N PRO A 101 -0.40 1.72 -7.46
CA PRO A 101 -0.97 0.55 -6.80
C PRO A 101 -1.14 -0.60 -7.79
N PHE A 102 -1.58 -1.76 -7.28
CA PHE A 102 -2.06 -2.84 -8.15
C PHE A 102 -3.10 -2.33 -9.14
N ALA A 103 -3.03 -2.84 -10.37
CA ALA A 103 -4.03 -2.55 -11.38
C ALA A 103 -5.42 -2.99 -10.88
N ARG A 104 -6.48 -2.29 -11.33
CA ARG A 104 -7.85 -2.54 -10.87
C ARG A 104 -8.26 -4.01 -11.00
N ASP A 105 -7.91 -4.65 -12.11
CA ASP A 105 -8.25 -6.05 -12.37
C ASP A 105 -7.54 -7.01 -11.39
N GLN A 106 -6.30 -6.70 -10.99
CA GLN A 106 -5.57 -7.45 -9.98
C GLN A 106 -6.17 -7.23 -8.59
N PHE A 107 -6.54 -6.00 -8.27
CA PHE A 107 -7.25 -5.67 -7.03
C PHE A 107 -8.58 -6.43 -6.95
N ASP A 108 -9.42 -6.36 -7.98
CA ASP A 108 -10.74 -7.00 -7.99
C ASP A 108 -10.62 -8.54 -7.86
N ARG A 109 -9.63 -9.18 -8.53
CA ARG A 109 -9.38 -10.63 -8.42
C ARG A 109 -8.86 -11.04 -7.03
N GLY A 110 -7.87 -10.32 -6.52
CA GLY A 110 -7.28 -10.61 -5.21
C GLY A 110 -8.28 -10.35 -4.09
N TRP A 111 -9.08 -9.30 -4.21
CA TRP A 111 -10.11 -8.93 -3.25
C TRP A 111 -11.23 -9.97 -3.16
N GLN A 112 -11.75 -10.42 -4.31
CA GLN A 112 -12.85 -11.40 -4.33
C GLN A 112 -12.49 -12.74 -3.70
N SER A 113 -11.20 -13.10 -3.71
CA SER A 113 -10.69 -14.33 -3.11
C SER A 113 -10.14 -14.14 -1.70
N LEU A 114 -10.05 -12.93 -1.15
CA LEU A 114 -9.42 -12.71 0.16
C LEU A 114 -10.25 -13.31 1.30
N ILE A 115 -9.66 -14.24 2.06
CA ILE A 115 -10.25 -14.85 3.26
C ILE A 115 -9.66 -14.23 4.53
N ARG A 116 -8.37 -13.92 4.53
CA ARG A 116 -7.70 -13.31 5.69
C ARG A 116 -6.59 -12.37 5.25
N LEU A 117 -6.48 -11.24 5.91
CA LEU A 117 -5.33 -10.34 5.83
C LEU A 117 -4.73 -10.16 7.21
N ARG A 118 -3.47 -10.56 7.38
CA ARG A 118 -2.74 -10.49 8.65
C ARG A 118 -1.46 -9.69 8.52
N ILE A 119 -1.26 -8.74 9.43
CA ILE A 119 0.03 -8.07 9.60
C ILE A 119 0.90 -8.93 10.51
N GLU A 120 2.13 -9.22 10.09
CA GLU A 120 3.06 -10.06 10.85
C GLU A 120 4.34 -9.33 11.27
N VAL A 121 4.73 -8.27 10.55
CA VAL A 121 5.84 -7.41 10.95
C VAL A 121 5.49 -5.96 10.67
N LEU A 122 5.73 -5.09 11.66
CA LEU A 122 5.73 -3.64 11.50
C LEU A 122 6.96 -3.07 12.21
N GLN A 123 7.93 -2.58 11.42
CA GLN A 123 9.21 -2.12 11.94
C GLN A 123 9.45 -0.65 11.62
N LYS A 124 9.69 0.16 12.65
CA LYS A 124 10.18 1.54 12.49
C LYS A 124 11.61 1.53 11.96
N ILE A 125 11.85 2.23 10.85
CA ILE A 125 13.15 2.31 10.17
C ILE A 125 13.49 3.80 9.97
N ARG A 126 14.77 4.13 10.12
CA ARG A 126 15.28 5.46 9.79
C ARG A 126 15.69 5.47 8.32
N ASP A 127 15.12 6.37 7.53
CA ASP A 127 15.43 6.46 6.10
C ASP A 127 16.90 6.86 5.91
N PRO A 128 17.71 6.09 5.17
CA PRO A 128 19.10 6.46 4.92
C PRO A 128 19.25 7.74 4.08
N VAL A 129 18.25 8.09 3.27
CA VAL A 129 18.31 9.21 2.31
C VAL A 129 18.07 10.55 2.98
N ASP A 130 16.95 10.69 3.70
CA ASP A 130 16.52 11.97 4.29
C ASP A 130 16.53 11.97 5.83
N GLN A 131 16.93 10.86 6.45
CA GLN A 131 16.95 10.67 7.91
C GLN A 131 15.57 10.74 8.57
N GLY A 132 14.50 10.72 7.78
CA GLY A 132 13.12 10.63 8.22
C GLY A 132 12.78 9.27 8.84
N ILE A 133 11.56 9.17 9.35
CA ILE A 133 11.01 7.91 9.87
C ILE A 133 10.09 7.32 8.82
N LEU A 134 10.30 6.03 8.52
CA LEU A 134 9.37 5.20 7.75
C LEU A 134 9.08 3.91 8.52
N TYR A 135 8.08 3.17 8.08
CA TYR A 135 7.81 1.83 8.63
C TYR A 135 7.87 0.78 7.53
N GLY A 136 8.58 -0.32 7.77
CA GLY A 136 8.53 -1.51 6.93
C GLY A 136 7.41 -2.44 7.41
N LEU A 137 6.60 -2.94 6.48
CA LEU A 137 5.44 -3.79 6.75
C LEU A 137 5.59 -5.14 6.04
N TYR A 138 5.38 -6.23 6.76
CA TYR A 138 5.13 -7.56 6.18
C TYR A 138 3.70 -7.98 6.51
N ALA A 139 2.94 -8.33 5.48
CA ALA A 139 1.59 -8.84 5.61
C ALA A 139 1.42 -10.13 4.80
N VAL A 140 0.54 -10.99 5.29
CA VAL A 140 0.13 -12.22 4.63
C VAL A 140 -1.35 -12.11 4.28
N ALA A 141 -1.66 -12.30 3.01
CA ALA A 141 -3.02 -12.44 2.52
C ALA A 141 -3.28 -13.92 2.20
N GLU A 142 -4.26 -14.52 2.87
CA GLU A 142 -4.78 -15.85 2.57
C GLU A 142 -5.99 -15.69 1.64
N LEU A 143 -5.94 -16.40 0.52
CA LEU A 143 -6.91 -16.38 -0.56
C LEU A 143 -7.64 -17.72 -0.62
N ASP A 144 -8.88 -17.71 -1.08
CA ASP A 144 -9.71 -18.88 -1.31
C ASP A 144 -9.14 -19.71 -2.47
N PRO A 145 -8.62 -20.93 -2.20
CA PRO A 145 -8.07 -21.78 -3.25
C PRO A 145 -9.10 -22.17 -4.31
N GLU A 146 -10.40 -22.19 -3.99
CA GLU A 146 -11.46 -22.53 -4.96
C GLU A 146 -11.74 -21.39 -5.94
N ALA A 147 -11.45 -20.15 -5.53
CA ALA A 147 -11.63 -18.95 -6.35
C ALA A 147 -10.39 -18.63 -7.24
N LEU A 148 -9.28 -19.35 -7.05
CA LEU A 148 -8.02 -19.09 -7.75
C LEU A 148 -7.86 -19.92 -9.04
N PRO A 149 -7.16 -19.39 -10.06
CA PRO A 149 -6.72 -20.18 -11.19
C PRO A 149 -5.83 -21.36 -10.76
N THR A 150 -5.92 -22.47 -11.48
CA THR A 150 -5.11 -23.67 -11.20
C THR A 150 -3.62 -23.34 -11.17
N GLY A 151 -2.96 -23.65 -10.06
CA GLY A 151 -1.52 -23.45 -9.86
C GLY A 151 -1.14 -22.12 -9.20
N GLU A 152 -2.09 -21.24 -8.89
CA GLU A 152 -1.82 -20.08 -8.04
C GLU A 152 -1.73 -20.48 -6.56
N GLU A 153 -0.77 -19.88 -5.86
CA GLU A 153 -0.62 -20.08 -4.41
C GLU A 153 -1.74 -19.38 -3.65
N PRO A 154 -2.44 -20.06 -2.72
CA PRO A 154 -3.51 -19.48 -1.91
C PRO A 154 -2.99 -18.52 -0.83
N GLN A 155 -1.67 -18.31 -0.74
CA GLN A 155 -1.08 -17.37 0.19
C GLN A 155 -0.21 -16.38 -0.59
N ARG A 156 -0.44 -15.08 -0.36
CA ARG A 156 0.36 -14.00 -0.92
C ARG A 156 1.07 -13.26 0.19
N ARG A 157 2.37 -13.03 -0.01
CA ARG A 157 3.22 -12.27 0.91
C ARG A 157 3.41 -10.87 0.35
N VAL A 158 3.07 -9.87 1.16
CA VAL A 158 3.09 -8.46 0.77
C VAL A 158 4.11 -7.75 1.64
N VAL A 159 5.05 -7.06 1.00
CA VAL A 159 6.05 -6.25 1.69
C VAL A 159 5.97 -4.82 1.18
N LEU A 160 5.60 -3.91 2.07
CA LEU A 160 5.38 -2.50 1.78
C LEU A 160 6.20 -1.63 2.73
N GLU A 161 6.33 -0.37 2.36
CA GLU A 161 6.78 0.67 3.28
C GLU A 161 5.62 1.65 3.53
N LEU A 162 5.60 2.26 4.71
CA LEU A 162 4.73 3.37 5.04
C LEU A 162 5.58 4.63 5.10
N ARG A 163 5.21 5.62 4.30
CA ARG A 163 5.86 6.93 4.25
C ARG A 163 4.90 8.02 4.70
N ARG A 164 5.45 9.05 5.35
CA ARG A 164 4.68 10.23 5.75
C ARG A 164 4.68 11.24 4.61
N GLU A 165 3.51 11.55 4.08
CA GLU A 165 3.27 12.67 3.18
C GLU A 165 2.54 13.82 3.91
N ALA A 166 2.31 14.94 3.23
CA ALA A 166 1.64 16.11 3.80
C ALA A 166 0.25 15.78 4.37
N GLU A 167 -0.47 14.84 3.74
CA GLU A 167 -1.83 14.44 4.10
C GLU A 167 -1.91 13.27 5.11
N GLY A 168 -0.77 12.67 5.47
CA GLY A 168 -0.74 11.54 6.39
C GLY A 168 0.17 10.40 5.93
N TRP A 169 -0.06 9.20 6.46
CA TRP A 169 0.67 8.01 6.06
C TRP A 169 0.13 7.48 4.73
N LYS A 170 1.04 6.92 3.92
CA LYS A 170 0.74 6.29 2.63
C LYS A 170 1.59 5.03 2.46
N PHE A 171 1.07 4.06 1.72
CA PHE A 171 1.85 2.92 1.24
C PHE A 171 2.76 3.31 0.09
N ALA A 172 3.91 2.66 0.05
CA ALA A 172 4.76 2.60 -1.13
C ALA A 172 5.37 1.20 -1.26
N ASN A 173 5.91 0.92 -2.43
CA ASN A 173 6.64 -0.31 -2.67
C ASN A 173 7.89 -0.34 -1.81
N ALA A 174 8.06 -1.39 -1.00
CA ALA A 174 9.25 -1.52 -0.19
C ALA A 174 10.51 -1.57 -1.07
N ARG A 175 11.41 -0.61 -0.82
CA ARG A 175 12.80 -0.64 -1.32
C ARG A 175 13.48 -1.94 -0.92
N GLU A 176 14.51 -2.33 -1.67
CA GLU A 176 15.17 -3.63 -1.48
C GLU A 176 15.76 -3.82 -0.08
N ASP A 177 16.34 -2.78 0.50
CA ASP A 177 16.91 -2.77 1.85
C ASP A 177 15.83 -2.95 2.93
N VAL A 178 14.73 -2.19 2.84
CA VAL A 178 13.56 -2.32 3.71
C VAL A 178 12.96 -3.72 3.59
N ARG A 179 12.79 -4.21 2.35
CA ARG A 179 12.24 -5.54 2.07
C ARG A 179 13.06 -6.65 2.73
N LYS A 180 14.38 -6.62 2.57
CA LYS A 180 15.28 -7.60 3.19
C LYS A 180 15.18 -7.57 4.71
N ALA A 181 15.27 -6.38 5.31
CA ALA A 181 15.19 -6.23 6.76
C ALA A 181 13.87 -6.77 7.32
N VAL A 182 12.75 -6.45 6.69
CA VAL A 182 11.41 -6.88 7.14
C VAL A 182 11.22 -8.39 6.99
N ILE A 183 11.69 -8.99 5.89
CA ILE A 183 11.64 -10.44 5.68
C ILE A 183 12.50 -11.19 6.70
N GLU A 184 13.71 -10.69 6.99
CA GLU A 184 14.58 -11.27 8.01
C GLU A 184 13.92 -11.25 9.40
N LEU A 185 13.28 -10.14 9.76
CA LEU A 185 12.52 -10.03 11.02
C LEU A 185 11.38 -11.04 11.08
N HIS A 186 10.64 -11.23 9.99
CA HIS A 186 9.58 -12.24 9.91
C HIS A 186 10.13 -13.66 10.14
N HIS A 187 11.23 -14.03 9.48
CA HIS A 187 11.85 -15.34 9.66
C HIS A 187 12.34 -15.56 11.09
N ARG A 188 12.92 -14.53 11.72
CA ARG A 188 13.36 -14.60 13.11
C ARG A 188 12.19 -14.81 14.07
N ALA A 189 11.11 -14.05 13.92
CA ALA A 189 9.92 -14.17 14.76
C ALA A 189 9.32 -15.59 14.69
N ASN A 190 9.20 -16.15 13.48
CA ASN A 190 8.65 -17.50 13.30
C ASN A 190 9.58 -18.60 13.86
N SER A 191 10.91 -18.40 13.78
CA SER A 191 11.87 -19.36 14.34
C SER A 191 11.79 -19.41 15.87
N GLU A 192 11.53 -18.27 16.53
CA GLU A 192 11.37 -18.20 17.98
C GLU A 192 10.07 -18.87 18.44
N GLU A 193 8.98 -18.73 17.67
CA GLU A 193 7.69 -19.36 17.96
C GLU A 193 7.76 -20.89 17.83
N GLU A 194 8.46 -21.42 16.81
CA GLU A 194 8.65 -22.87 16.64
C GLU A 194 9.44 -23.50 17.80
N VAL A 195 10.45 -22.79 18.31
CA VAL A 195 11.24 -23.24 19.47
C VAL A 195 10.40 -23.23 20.75
N ALA A 196 9.55 -22.21 20.93
CA ALA A 196 8.66 -22.11 22.10
C ALA A 196 7.54 -23.16 22.11
N ALA A 197 7.08 -23.60 20.94
CA ALA A 197 5.97 -24.56 20.81
C ALA A 197 6.36 -26.02 21.07
N LYS A 198 7.66 -26.36 21.15
CA LYS A 198 8.12 -27.73 21.39
C LYS A 198 8.06 -28.07 22.90
N PRO A 199 7.20 -29.00 23.35
CA PRO A 199 7.12 -29.35 24.76
C PRO A 199 8.44 -29.94 25.26
N ALA A 200 8.87 -29.52 26.46
CA ALA A 200 10.05 -30.09 27.12
C ALA A 200 9.83 -31.61 27.35
N PRO A 201 10.87 -32.44 27.14
CA PRO A 201 10.77 -33.89 27.24
C PRO A 201 10.45 -34.39 28.66
#